data_AF-A0A5K0XBM1-F1
#
_entry.id   AF-A0A5K0XBM1-F1
#
_cell.length_a   1.000
_cell.length_b   1.000
_cell.length_c   1.000
_cell.angle_alpha   90.00
_cell.angle_beta   90.00
_cell.angle_gamma   90.00
#
_symmetry.space_group_name_H-M   'P 1'
#
loop_
_entity.id
_entity.type
_entity.pdbx_description
1 polymer ?
#
loop_
_entity_poly.entity_id
_entity_poly.type
_entity_poly.pdbx_seq_one_letter_code
_entity_poly.pdbx_strand_id
1 'polypeptide(L)' 'EPVLFLKPTTSYLQNGGTIEVPHPLESLDHEVELAVVIGKKARDVPHATAMDHVA' A
#
# COMPACT_ATOMS: atom_id res chain seq x y z
N GLU A 1 2.69 16.83 -8.04
CA GLU A 1 3.80 16.11 -7.37
C GLU A 1 3.22 14.92 -6.60
N PRO A 2 3.98 13.84 -6.35
CA PRO A 2 3.48 12.70 -5.59
C PRO A 2 3.16 13.04 -4.14
N VAL A 3 2.08 12.49 -3.60
CA VAL A 3 1.69 12.63 -2.18
C VAL A 3 1.96 11.32 -1.47
N LEU A 4 2.66 11.38 -0.34
CA LEU A 4 2.95 10.22 0.50
C LEU A 4 1.95 10.14 1.65
N PHE A 5 1.36 8.97 1.86
CA PHE A 5 0.47 8.67 2.98
C PHE A 5 0.70 7.23 3.46
N LEU A 6 0.13 6.89 4.61
CA LEU A 6 0.25 5.56 5.22
C LEU A 6 -1.13 4.97 5.48
N LYS A 7 -1.28 3.68 5.20
CA LYS A 7 -2.39 2.87 5.70
C LYS A 7 -1.93 2.08 6.93
N PRO A 8 -2.74 1.96 7.99
CA PRO A 8 -2.36 1.16 9.14
C PRO A 8 -2.30 -0.33 8.78
N THR A 9 -1.42 -1.10 9.43
CA THR A 9 -1.30 -2.56 9.21
C THR A 9 -2.58 -3.31 9.56
N THR A 10 -3.40 -2.76 10.47
CA THR A 10 -4.73 -3.27 10.80
C THR A 10 -5.74 -3.16 9.66
N SER A 11 -5.44 -2.42 8.58
CA SER A 11 -6.29 -2.35 7.38
C SER A 11 -6.04 -3.46 6.36
N TYR A 12 -5.04 -4.33 6.59
CA TYR A 12 -4.82 -5.48 5.73
C TYR A 12 -5.97 -6.47 5.81
N LEU A 13 -6.36 -6.98 4.65
CA LEU A 13 -7.40 -7.98 4.50
C LEU A 13 -6.84 -9.11 3.63
N GLN A 14 -7.13 -10.35 4.00
CA GLN A 14 -6.74 -11.49 3.17
C GLN A 14 -7.49 -11.49 1.84
N ASN A 15 -6.86 -12.05 0.80
CA ASN A 15 -7.50 -12.19 -0.49
C ASN A 15 -8.83 -12.93 -0.38
N GLY A 16 -9.89 -12.39 -0.99
CA GLY A 16 -11.26 -12.90 -0.87
C GLY A 16 -12.00 -12.53 0.42
N GLY A 17 -11.39 -11.73 1.29
CA GLY A 17 -12.04 -11.21 2.50
C GLY A 17 -13.13 -10.18 2.19
N THR A 18 -13.98 -9.92 3.18
CA THR A 18 -15.07 -8.94 3.09
C THR A 18 -14.60 -7.55 3.52
N ILE A 19 -14.86 -6.54 2.70
CA ILE A 19 -14.63 -5.13 3.06
C ILE A 19 -15.76 -4.66 3.96
N GLU A 20 -15.45 -4.27 5.19
CA GLU A 20 -16.43 -3.69 6.12
C GLU A 20 -16.57 -2.18 5.87
N VAL A 21 -17.80 -1.74 5.62
CA VAL A 21 -18.12 -0.34 5.32
C VAL A 21 -18.80 0.30 6.54
N PRO A 22 -18.15 1.23 7.26
CA PRO A 22 -18.75 1.86 8.44
C PRO A 22 -19.91 2.79 8.06
N HIS A 23 -20.84 3.02 8.99
CA HIS A 23 -22.00 3.90 8.79
C HIS A 23 -22.06 4.99 9.88
N PRO A 24 -22.50 6.23 9.57
CA PRO A 24 -22.90 6.70 8.24
C PRO A 24 -21.68 7.00 7.35
N LEU A 25 -21.81 6.80 6.04
CA LEU A 25 -20.77 7.08 5.07
C LEU A 25 -21.34 7.82 3.88
N GLU A 26 -20.63 8.86 3.42
CA GLU A 26 -21.02 9.67 2.27
C GLU A 26 -20.56 9.05 0.95
N SER A 27 -19.30 8.60 0.89
CA SER A 27 -18.71 7.98 -0.30
C SER A 27 -17.60 7.00 0.09
N LEU A 28 -17.42 5.98 -0.76
CA LEU A 28 -16.34 4.99 -0.69
C LEU A 28 -15.94 4.61 -2.11
N ASP A 29 -14.67 4.84 -2.45
CA ASP A 29 -14.10 4.53 -3.75
C ASP A 29 -13.17 3.31 -3.68
N HIS A 30 -12.95 2.69 -4.84
CA HIS A 30 -11.99 1.61 -5.01
C HIS A 30 -10.79 2.11 -5.82
N GLU A 31 -9.59 1.69 -5.42
CA GLU A 31 -8.34 2.03 -6.10
C GLU A 31 -7.54 0.74 -6.30
N VAL A 32 -7.31 0.35 -7.56
CA VAL A 32 -6.47 -0.79 -7.91
C VAL A 32 -5.07 -0.28 -8.19
N GLU A 33 -4.10 -0.76 -7.41
CA GLU A 33 -2.71 -0.33 -7.49
C GLU A 33 -1.75 -1.51 -7.54
N LEU A 34 -0.55 -1.27 -8.08
CA LEU A 34 0.56 -2.19 -7.97
C LEU A 34 1.24 -2.01 -6.61
N ALA A 35 1.18 -3.04 -5.76
CA ALA A 35 1.92 -3.06 -4.51
C ALA A 35 3.33 -3.63 -4.71
N VAL A 36 4.30 -3.09 -3.96
CA VAL A 36 5.69 -3.57 -3.90
C VAL A 36 6.01 -3.93 -2.46
N VAL A 37 6.54 -5.13 -2.25
CA VAL A 37 7.04 -5.58 -0.93
C VAL A 37 8.54 -5.32 -0.86
N ILE A 38 8.97 -4.53 0.13
CA ILE A 38 10.39 -4.24 0.36
C ILE A 38 11.01 -5.36 1.19
N GLY A 39 11.97 -6.08 0.61
CA GLY A 39 12.66 -7.20 1.26
C GLY A 39 13.92 -6.82 2.03
N LYS A 40 14.48 -5.62 1.81
CA LYS A 40 15.73 -5.17 2.43
C LYS A 40 15.60 -3.75 2.98
N LYS A 41 16.04 -3.52 4.23
CA LYS A 41 16.10 -2.19 4.83
C LYS A 41 17.00 -1.28 4.00
N ALA A 42 16.52 -0.08 3.66
CA ALA A 42 17.24 0.85 2.80
C ALA A 42 16.89 2.31 3.11
N ARG A 43 17.70 3.23 2.59
CA ARG A 43 17.51 4.69 2.64
C ARG A 43 18.25 5.32 1.46
N ASP A 44 17.69 6.37 0.86
CA ASP A 44 18.31 7.13 -0.22
C ASP A 44 18.76 6.26 -1.42
N VAL A 45 17.91 5.31 -1.82
CA VAL A 45 18.21 4.30 -2.86
C VAL A 45 18.22 4.94 -4.25
N PRO A 46 19.31 4.81 -5.04
CA PRO A 46 19.33 5.24 -6.43
C PRO A 46 18.30 4.48 -7.27
N HIS A 47 17.65 5.17 -8.20
CA HIS A 47 16.65 4.57 -9.10
C HIS A 47 17.17 3.30 -9.81
N ALA A 48 18.43 3.33 -10.27
CA ALA A 48 19.05 2.23 -11.00
C ALA A 48 19.15 0.92 -10.21
N THR A 49 19.17 0.98 -8.87
CA THR A 49 19.31 -0.19 -7.98
C THR A 49 18.04 -0.45 -7.15
N ALA A 50 16.94 0.25 -7.42
CA ALA A 50 15.71 0.13 -6.63
C ALA A 50 15.17 -1.30 -6.59
N MET A 51 15.24 -2.02 -7.71
CA MET A 51 14.75 -3.40 -7.82
C MET A 51 15.54 -4.40 -6.95
N ASP A 52 16.77 -4.08 -6.57
CA ASP A 52 17.59 -4.96 -5.70
C ASP A 52 17.04 -5.06 -4.26
N HIS A 53 16.08 -4.18 -3.90
CA HIS A 53 15.44 -4.12 -2.58
C HIS A 53 14.02 -4.69 -2.56
N VAL A 54 13.47 -5.09 -3.71
CA VAL A 54 12.13 -5.72 -3.82
C VAL A 54 12.26 -7.21 -3.50
N ALA A 55 11.28 -7.75 -2.75
CA ALA A 55 11.22 -9.16 -2.35
C ALA A 55 10.60 -10.06 -3.43
#